data_AF-A0A5W4PR06-F1
#
_entry.id   AF-A0A5W4PR06-F1
#
_cell.length_a   1.000
_cell.length_b   1.000
_cell.length_c   1.000
_cell.angle_alpha   90.00
_cell.angle_beta   90.00
_cell.angle_gamma   90.00
#
_symmetry.space_group_name_H-M   'P 1'
#
loop_
_entity.id
_entity.type
_entity.pdbx_description
1 polymer ?
#
loop_
_entity_poly.entity_id
_entity_poly.type
_entity_poly.pdbx_seq_one_letter_code
_entity_poly.pdbx_strand_id
1 'polypeptide(L)'
;MKREDIIRHINQIGDVFTLSMKAILEDAFETIAEYPVEIIPHTINGYQRFLDTITKGSSGRIIAGFIIRFKCLLQVELGDDVLRRLEHELISMSANDILAAESGQGYKDGMSLWKIAHPDLGDVQPPSEFDVLVTYLLLLQIKNLLIRANAQREIDASQPKK
;
A
#
# COMPACT_ATOMS: atom_id res chain seq x y z
N MET A 1 19.97 -0.92 -12.11
CA MET A 1 19.27 0.39 -12.05
C MET A 1 19.85 1.20 -10.90
N LYS A 2 20.10 2.50 -11.06
CA LYS A 2 20.58 3.34 -9.94
C LYS A 2 19.40 3.63 -9.00
N ARG A 3 19.67 3.81 -7.70
CA ARG A 3 18.63 4.06 -6.68
C ARG A 3 17.65 5.17 -7.07
N GLU A 4 18.15 6.26 -7.62
CA GLU A 4 17.34 7.41 -8.06
C GLU A 4 16.34 7.04 -9.16
N ASP A 5 16.74 6.14 -10.09
CA ASP A 5 15.86 5.67 -11.15
C ASP A 5 14.75 4.78 -10.58
N ILE A 6 15.07 3.93 -9.60
CA ILE A 6 14.09 3.09 -8.88
C ILE A 6 13.05 3.99 -8.20
N ILE A 7 13.49 5.00 -7.44
CA ILE A 7 12.61 5.92 -6.73
C ILE A 7 11.73 6.69 -7.72
N ARG A 8 12.30 7.20 -8.82
CA ARG A 8 11.55 7.91 -9.86
C ARG A 8 10.48 7.00 -10.47
N HIS A 9 10.82 5.75 -10.74
CA HIS A 9 9.90 4.79 -11.35
C HIS A 9 8.76 4.39 -10.40
N ILE A 10 9.07 4.11 -9.13
CA ILE A 10 8.04 3.86 -8.09
C ILE A 10 7.09 5.05 -7.97
N ASN A 11 7.61 6.28 -7.99
CA ASN A 11 6.77 7.48 -7.93
C ASN A 11 5.85 7.60 -9.16
N GLN A 12 6.37 7.33 -10.36
CA GLN A 12 5.57 7.38 -11.59
C GLN A 12 4.40 6.38 -11.56
N ILE A 13 4.68 5.13 -11.17
CA ILE A 13 3.63 4.12 -11.04
C ILE A 13 2.67 4.49 -9.90
N GLY A 14 3.23 4.91 -8.76
CA GLY A 14 2.50 5.27 -7.56
C GLY A 14 1.52 6.42 -7.77
N ASP A 15 1.88 7.43 -8.56
CA ASP A 15 1.01 8.55 -8.91
C ASP A 15 -0.22 8.06 -9.70
N VAL A 16 -0.02 7.18 -10.69
CA VAL A 16 -1.12 6.61 -11.50
C VAL A 16 -2.09 5.83 -10.61
N PHE A 17 -1.58 4.95 -9.77
CA PHE A 17 -2.39 4.14 -8.86
C PHE A 17 -3.15 5.00 -7.86
N THR A 18 -2.46 5.98 -7.25
CA THR A 18 -3.04 6.87 -6.25
C THR A 18 -4.17 7.72 -6.83
N LEU A 19 -3.97 8.30 -8.02
CA LEU A 19 -5.00 9.10 -8.70
C LEU A 19 -6.19 8.23 -9.13
N SER A 20 -5.93 7.03 -9.62
CA SER A 20 -6.99 6.07 -9.96
C SER A 20 -7.79 5.64 -8.73
N MET A 21 -7.12 5.34 -7.61
CA MET A 21 -7.77 5.03 -6.34
C MET A 21 -8.64 6.17 -5.85
N LYS A 22 -8.14 7.41 -5.88
CA LYS A 22 -8.91 8.59 -5.48
C LYS A 22 -10.19 8.77 -6.32
N ALA A 23 -10.12 8.49 -7.62
CA ALA A 23 -11.26 8.61 -8.52
C ALA A 23 -12.34 7.54 -8.29
N ILE A 24 -11.97 6.38 -7.72
CA ILE A 24 -12.88 5.24 -7.53
C ILE A 24 -13.40 5.14 -6.09
N LEU A 25 -12.59 5.53 -5.10
CA LEU A 25 -12.84 5.21 -3.70
C LEU A 25 -13.60 6.28 -2.92
N GLU A 26 -13.80 7.48 -3.48
CA GLU A 26 -14.51 8.61 -2.82
C GLU A 26 -14.13 8.72 -1.32
N ASP A 27 -15.09 8.65 -0.39
CA ASP A 27 -14.89 8.75 1.06
C ASP A 27 -13.95 7.66 1.62
N ALA A 28 -13.90 6.48 1.01
CA ALA A 28 -13.00 5.41 1.43
C ALA A 28 -11.52 5.77 1.17
N PHE A 29 -11.24 6.68 0.24
CA PHE A 29 -9.88 7.18 0.02
C PHE A 29 -9.35 7.95 1.24
N GLU A 30 -10.20 8.77 1.86
CA GLU A 30 -9.83 9.55 3.06
C GLU A 30 -9.56 8.62 4.25
N THR A 31 -10.40 7.60 4.44
CA THR A 31 -10.22 6.60 5.50
C THR A 31 -8.86 5.89 5.41
N ILE A 32 -8.43 5.54 4.19
CA ILE A 32 -7.11 4.90 3.97
C ILE A 32 -5.99 5.89 4.22
N ALA A 33 -6.16 7.14 3.79
CA ALA A 33 -5.16 8.18 3.93
C ALA A 33 -4.87 8.56 5.39
N GLU A 34 -5.88 8.48 6.26
CA GLU A 34 -5.75 8.70 7.69
C GLU A 34 -5.01 7.57 8.42
N TYR A 35 -4.90 6.39 7.79
CA TYR A 35 -4.21 5.26 8.40
C TYR A 35 -2.72 5.62 8.70
N PRO A 36 -2.20 5.31 9.90
CA PRO A 36 -0.81 5.59 10.26
C PRO A 36 0.16 4.63 9.55
N VAL A 37 0.40 4.84 8.24
CA VAL A 37 1.24 3.99 7.38
C VAL A 37 2.60 3.65 7.97
N GLU A 38 3.17 4.55 8.78
CA GLU A 38 4.47 4.42 9.41
C GLU A 38 4.56 3.21 10.35
N ILE A 39 3.44 2.65 10.83
CA ILE A 39 3.47 1.47 11.71
C ILE A 39 3.52 0.15 10.95
N ILE A 40 3.20 0.14 9.65
CA ILE A 40 3.16 -1.07 8.81
C ILE A 40 4.53 -1.73 8.72
N PRO A 41 5.64 -1.01 8.45
CA PRO A 41 6.95 -1.64 8.29
C PRO A 41 7.54 -2.20 9.57
N HIS A 42 7.00 -1.81 10.73
CA HIS A 42 7.67 -2.00 12.01
C HIS A 42 7.03 -3.06 12.89
N THR A 43 5.76 -3.41 12.65
CA THR A 43 5.05 -4.37 13.51
C THR A 43 4.01 -5.15 12.71
N ILE A 44 3.86 -6.45 13.03
CA ILE A 44 2.82 -7.27 12.40
C ILE A 44 1.43 -6.70 12.71
N ASN A 45 1.25 -6.24 13.96
CA ASN A 45 0.02 -5.59 14.41
C ASN A 45 -0.31 -4.34 13.59
N GLY A 46 0.70 -3.63 13.08
CA GLY A 46 0.52 -2.53 12.14
C GLY A 46 -0.17 -3.01 10.89
N TYR A 47 0.50 -3.86 10.11
CA TYR A 47 -0.07 -4.37 8.86
C TYR A 47 -1.45 -5.02 9.04
N GLN A 48 -1.63 -5.85 10.08
CA GLN A 48 -2.91 -6.50 10.36
C GLN A 48 -4.02 -5.52 10.75
N ARG A 49 -3.70 -4.42 11.47
CA ARG A 49 -4.67 -3.34 11.71
C ARG A 49 -5.04 -2.60 10.43
N PHE A 50 -4.12 -2.47 9.48
CA PHE A 50 -4.45 -1.90 8.18
C PHE A 50 -5.46 -2.78 7.44
N LEU A 51 -5.22 -4.09 7.39
CA LEU A 51 -6.15 -5.06 6.81
C LEU A 51 -7.53 -5.00 7.48
N ASP A 52 -7.58 -4.99 8.82
CA ASP A 52 -8.83 -4.84 9.59
C ASP A 52 -9.55 -3.52 9.25
N THR A 53 -8.82 -2.41 9.12
CA THR A 53 -9.40 -1.10 8.74
C THR A 53 -10.06 -1.13 7.37
N ILE A 54 -9.39 -1.66 6.34
CA ILE A 54 -9.96 -1.65 4.99
C ILE A 54 -11.17 -2.57 4.84
N THR A 55 -11.29 -3.61 5.69
CA THR A 55 -12.45 -4.52 5.67
C THR A 55 -13.71 -3.95 6.33
N LYS A 56 -13.61 -2.86 7.09
CA LYS A 56 -14.78 -2.22 7.74
C LYS A 56 -15.68 -1.50 6.73
N GLY A 57 -15.14 -1.11 5.58
CA GLY A 57 -15.89 -0.46 4.51
C GLY A 57 -16.26 -1.41 3.38
N SER A 58 -17.24 -1.03 2.55
CA SER A 58 -17.61 -1.76 1.32
C SER A 58 -16.48 -1.81 0.28
N SER A 59 -15.52 -0.89 0.38
CA SER A 59 -14.42 -0.73 -0.57
C SER A 59 -13.20 -1.62 -0.30
N GLY A 60 -13.19 -2.41 0.78
CA GLY A 60 -12.02 -3.23 1.17
C GLY A 60 -11.48 -4.13 0.05
N ARG A 61 -12.39 -4.77 -0.70
CA ARG A 61 -12.02 -5.63 -1.85
C ARG A 61 -11.31 -4.84 -2.95
N ILE A 62 -11.78 -3.62 -3.22
CA ILE A 62 -11.22 -2.73 -4.26
C ILE A 62 -9.82 -2.27 -3.85
N ILE A 63 -9.65 -1.86 -2.59
CA ILE A 63 -8.37 -1.39 -2.04
C ILE A 63 -7.33 -2.50 -2.09
N ALA A 64 -7.68 -3.69 -1.59
CA ALA A 64 -6.79 -4.85 -1.64
C ALA A 64 -6.42 -5.22 -3.09
N GLY A 65 -7.38 -5.16 -4.01
CA GLY A 65 -7.14 -5.37 -5.44
C GLY A 65 -6.20 -4.33 -6.06
N PHE A 66 -6.24 -3.07 -5.64
CA PHE A 66 -5.28 -2.05 -6.08
C PHE A 66 -3.86 -2.36 -5.60
N ILE A 67 -3.71 -2.74 -4.33
CA ILE A 67 -2.40 -3.09 -3.77
C ILE A 67 -1.82 -4.31 -4.50
N ILE A 68 -2.61 -5.36 -4.74
CA ILE A 68 -2.17 -6.55 -5.49
C ILE A 68 -1.73 -6.18 -6.91
N ARG A 69 -2.49 -5.34 -7.63
CA ARG A 69 -2.09 -4.90 -8.98
C ARG A 69 -0.81 -4.05 -8.96
N PHE A 70 -0.66 -3.20 -7.95
CA PHE A 70 0.54 -2.39 -7.76
C PHE A 70 1.75 -3.29 -7.53
N LYS A 71 1.60 -4.31 -6.68
CA LYS A 71 2.62 -5.35 -6.45
C LYS A 71 3.03 -6.03 -7.75
N CYS A 72 2.07 -6.58 -8.49
CA CYS A 72 2.36 -7.30 -9.73
C CYS A 72 3.12 -6.42 -10.73
N LEU A 73 2.74 -5.15 -10.86
CA LEU A 73 3.44 -4.23 -11.75
C LEU A 73 4.86 -3.92 -11.27
N LEU A 74 5.06 -3.67 -9.98
CA LEU A 74 6.40 -3.47 -9.43
C LEU A 74 7.30 -4.70 -9.61
N GLN A 75 6.75 -5.91 -9.47
CA GLN A 75 7.50 -7.14 -9.72
C GLN A 75 7.92 -7.26 -11.19
N VAL A 76 7.04 -6.92 -12.13
CA VAL A 76 7.35 -6.95 -13.56
C VAL A 76 8.41 -5.91 -13.94
N GLU A 77 8.29 -4.69 -13.44
CA GLU A 77 9.12 -3.55 -13.86
C GLU A 77 10.47 -3.49 -13.12
N LEU A 78 10.51 -3.90 -11.84
CA LEU A 78 11.70 -3.78 -11.00
C LEU A 78 12.41 -5.12 -10.73
N GLY A 79 11.67 -6.23 -10.73
CA GLY A 79 12.16 -7.55 -10.39
C GLY A 79 12.36 -7.78 -8.87
N ASP A 80 12.38 -9.05 -8.49
CA ASP A 80 12.45 -9.49 -7.09
C ASP A 80 13.71 -9.01 -6.38
N ASP A 81 14.85 -8.97 -7.06
CA ASP A 81 16.13 -8.52 -6.46
C ASP A 81 16.03 -7.08 -5.93
N VAL A 82 15.31 -6.21 -6.64
CA VAL A 82 15.11 -4.82 -6.21
C VAL A 82 14.11 -4.77 -5.07
N LEU A 83 13.01 -5.51 -5.15
CA LEU A 83 11.99 -5.53 -4.11
C LEU A 83 12.51 -6.11 -2.79
N ARG A 84 13.29 -7.19 -2.82
CA ARG A 84 13.93 -7.76 -1.63
C ARG A 84 14.89 -6.76 -0.98
N ARG A 85 15.67 -6.02 -1.77
CA ARG A 85 16.55 -4.96 -1.23
C ARG A 85 15.75 -3.85 -0.56
N LEU A 86 14.66 -3.40 -1.19
CA LEU A 86 13.77 -2.40 -0.60
C LEU A 86 13.10 -2.91 0.67
N GLU A 87 12.65 -4.16 0.70
CA GLU A 87 12.06 -4.79 1.88
C GLU A 87 13.06 -4.81 3.04
N HIS A 88 14.29 -5.27 2.79
CA HIS A 88 15.37 -5.28 3.77
C HIS A 88 15.73 -3.89 4.30
N GLU A 89 15.62 -2.85 3.47
CA GLU A 89 15.92 -1.47 3.87
C GLU A 89 14.79 -0.80 4.65
N LEU A 90 13.54 -1.07 4.29
CA LEU A 90 12.37 -0.31 4.74
C LEU A 90 11.57 -1.04 5.83
N ILE A 91 11.57 -2.37 5.83
CA ILE A 91 10.80 -3.18 6.76
C ILE A 91 11.73 -3.65 7.88
N SER A 92 11.38 -3.35 9.13
CA SER A 92 12.19 -3.72 10.29
C SER A 92 11.71 -5.01 10.99
N MET A 93 10.63 -5.61 10.50
CA MET A 93 10.13 -6.90 10.98
C MET A 93 11.07 -8.05 10.58
N SER A 94 11.05 -9.14 11.35
CA SER A 94 11.79 -10.34 10.95
C SER A 94 11.12 -11.02 9.74
N ALA A 95 11.87 -11.83 9.00
CA ALA A 95 11.32 -12.58 7.86
C ALA A 95 10.12 -13.47 8.27
N ASN A 96 10.16 -14.08 9.45
CA ASN A 96 9.05 -14.88 9.96
C ASN A 96 7.82 -14.03 10.28
N ASP A 97 8.03 -12.83 10.81
CA ASP A 97 6.95 -11.89 11.12
C ASP A 97 6.30 -11.37 9.83
N ILE A 98 7.09 -11.05 8.81
CA ILE A 98 6.61 -10.68 7.48
C ILE A 98 5.77 -11.82 6.90
N LEU A 99 6.31 -13.04 6.88
CA LEU A 99 5.59 -14.21 6.38
C LEU A 99 4.27 -14.44 7.12
N ALA A 100 4.26 -14.33 8.45
CA ALA A 100 3.04 -14.46 9.25
C ALA A 100 2.02 -13.35 8.91
N ALA A 101 2.49 -12.11 8.75
CA ALA A 101 1.67 -10.96 8.40
C ALA A 101 1.02 -11.12 7.01
N GLU A 102 1.78 -11.58 6.01
CA GLU A 102 1.35 -11.67 4.61
C GLU A 102 0.47 -12.90 4.36
N SER A 103 0.83 -14.04 4.95
CA SER A 103 0.03 -15.27 4.86
C SER A 103 -1.23 -15.23 5.73
N GLY A 104 -1.30 -14.28 6.67
CA GLY A 104 -2.35 -14.19 7.70
C GLY A 104 -2.18 -15.22 8.82
N GLN A 105 -1.07 -15.98 8.87
CA GLN A 105 -0.86 -17.01 9.86
C GLN A 105 -0.83 -16.43 11.29
N GLY A 106 -1.67 -16.98 12.18
CA GLY A 106 -1.73 -16.58 13.58
C GLY A 106 -2.57 -15.33 13.87
N TYR A 107 -3.26 -14.77 12.86
CA TYR A 107 -4.12 -13.60 12.99
C TYR A 107 -5.58 -13.92 12.62
N LYS A 108 -6.52 -13.04 13.02
CA LYS A 108 -7.98 -13.18 12.87
C LYS A 108 -8.34 -13.87 11.55
N ASP A 109 -8.91 -15.07 11.63
CA ASP A 109 -9.41 -15.89 10.50
C ASP A 109 -8.39 -16.13 9.36
N GLY A 110 -7.09 -16.02 9.66
CA GLY A 110 -6.06 -16.14 8.64
C GLY A 110 -6.10 -15.01 7.62
N MET A 111 -6.49 -13.79 8.02
CA MET A 111 -6.71 -12.65 7.12
C MET A 111 -5.43 -12.25 6.37
N SER A 112 -5.51 -12.29 5.04
CA SER A 112 -4.46 -11.86 4.12
C SER A 112 -5.02 -10.87 3.10
N LEU A 113 -4.13 -10.14 2.42
CA LEU A 113 -4.52 -9.19 1.36
C LEU A 113 -5.31 -9.90 0.25
N TRP A 114 -4.89 -11.10 -0.13
CA TRP A 114 -5.57 -11.93 -1.14
C TRP A 114 -6.99 -12.29 -0.72
N LYS A 115 -7.19 -12.78 0.51
CA LYS A 115 -8.53 -13.14 1.01
C LYS A 115 -9.48 -11.94 1.07
N ILE A 116 -8.95 -10.74 1.29
CA ILE A 116 -9.76 -9.52 1.25
C ILE A 116 -10.16 -9.18 -0.19
N ALA A 117 -9.23 -9.23 -1.14
CA ALA A 117 -9.52 -8.91 -2.54
C ALA A 117 -10.43 -9.95 -3.21
N HIS A 118 -10.22 -11.22 -2.90
CA HIS A 118 -10.82 -12.37 -3.57
C HIS A 118 -11.34 -13.41 -2.55
N PRO A 119 -12.34 -13.06 -1.72
CA PRO A 119 -12.84 -13.95 -0.68
C PRO A 119 -13.44 -15.25 -1.22
N ASP A 120 -13.90 -15.22 -2.47
CA ASP A 120 -14.51 -16.37 -3.15
C ASP A 120 -13.46 -17.30 -3.82
N LEU A 121 -12.17 -16.96 -3.75
CA LEU A 121 -11.05 -17.72 -4.35
C LEU A 121 -10.02 -18.16 -3.29
N GLY A 122 -10.50 -18.53 -2.09
CA GLY A 122 -9.63 -18.89 -0.96
C GLY A 122 -8.81 -20.17 -1.17
N ASP A 123 -9.20 -21.02 -2.12
CA ASP A 123 -8.51 -22.24 -2.52
C ASP A 123 -7.33 -22.00 -3.47
N VAL A 124 -7.30 -20.83 -4.13
CA VAL A 124 -6.23 -20.41 -5.04
C VAL A 124 -5.56 -19.17 -4.46
N GLN A 125 -4.54 -19.36 -3.62
CA GLN A 125 -3.77 -18.25 -3.05
C GLN A 125 -2.40 -18.13 -3.75
N PRO A 126 -2.13 -17.03 -4.48
CA PRO A 126 -0.81 -16.78 -5.01
C PRO A 126 0.19 -16.43 -3.89
N PRO A 127 1.50 -16.42 -4.17
CA PRO A 127 2.49 -15.96 -3.22
C PRO A 127 2.18 -14.56 -2.67
N SER A 128 2.22 -14.43 -1.35
CA SER A 128 1.95 -13.18 -0.62
C SER A 128 3.19 -12.30 -0.46
N GLU A 129 4.36 -12.74 -0.96
CA GLU A 129 5.62 -12.00 -0.84
C GLU A 129 5.45 -10.54 -1.27
N PHE A 130 6.04 -9.64 -0.49
CA PHE A 130 6.06 -8.19 -0.66
C PHE A 130 4.73 -7.47 -0.40
N ASP A 131 3.66 -8.14 0.02
CA ASP A 131 2.38 -7.51 0.35
C ASP A 131 2.55 -6.40 1.40
N VAL A 132 3.40 -6.60 2.41
CA VAL A 132 3.70 -5.56 3.41
C VAL A 132 4.41 -4.37 2.76
N LEU A 133 5.48 -4.64 2.01
CA LEU A 133 6.29 -3.61 1.34
C LEU A 133 5.46 -2.76 0.40
N VAL A 134 4.71 -3.39 -0.51
CA VAL A 134 3.97 -2.69 -1.54
C VAL A 134 2.75 -1.95 -0.99
N THR A 135 2.15 -2.46 0.10
CA THR A 135 1.14 -1.71 0.86
C THR A 135 1.76 -0.44 1.43
N TYR A 136 2.89 -0.56 2.12
CA TYR A 136 3.59 0.60 2.67
C TYR A 136 3.93 1.64 1.59
N LEU A 137 4.51 1.20 0.48
CA LEU A 137 4.90 2.07 -0.63
C LEU A 137 3.69 2.80 -1.22
N LEU A 138 2.58 2.11 -1.50
CA LEU A 138 1.39 2.72 -2.08
C LEU A 138 0.72 3.72 -1.13
N LEU A 139 0.59 3.36 0.14
CA LEU A 139 0.04 4.26 1.16
C LEU A 139 0.91 5.50 1.37
N LEU A 140 2.24 5.35 1.26
CA LEU A 140 3.15 6.49 1.30
C LEU A 140 2.90 7.46 0.11
N GLN A 141 2.58 6.93 -1.08
CA GLN A 141 2.22 7.77 -2.24
C GLN A 141 0.89 8.50 -2.01
N ILE A 142 -0.11 7.84 -1.43
CA ILE A 142 -1.37 8.48 -1.02
C ILE A 142 -1.11 9.64 -0.05
N LYS A 143 -0.32 9.42 1.01
CA LYS A 143 0.03 10.47 1.96
C LYS A 143 0.78 11.62 1.29
N ASN A 144 1.76 11.32 0.44
CA ASN A 144 2.52 12.33 -0.29
C ASN A 144 1.64 13.17 -1.22
N LEU A 145 0.67 12.55 -1.91
CA LEU A 145 -0.29 13.30 -2.75
C LEU A 145 -1.08 14.31 -1.90
N LEU A 146 -1.57 13.90 -0.73
CA LEU A 146 -2.35 14.76 0.14
C LEU A 146 -1.52 15.90 0.72
N ILE A 147 -0.27 15.63 1.12
CA ILE A 147 0.66 16.68 1.56
C ILE A 147 0.86 17.72 0.46
N ARG A 148 1.11 17.28 -0.78
CA ARG A 148 1.29 18.18 -1.93
C ARG A 148 0.02 18.97 -2.23
N ALA A 149 -1.14 18.31 -2.22
CA ALA A 149 -2.43 18.96 -2.45
C ALA A 149 -2.76 20.01 -1.38
N ASN A 150 -2.47 19.73 -0.11
CA ASN A 150 -2.65 20.68 0.99
C ASN A 150 -1.71 21.87 0.85
N ALA A 151 -0.43 21.62 0.56
CA ALA A 151 0.54 22.69 0.32
C ALA A 151 0.12 23.61 -0.84
N GLN A 152 -0.38 23.05 -1.94
CA GLN A 152 -0.86 23.84 -3.07
C GLN A 152 -2.07 24.70 -2.70
N ARG A 153 -3.03 24.16 -1.93
CA ARG A 153 -4.20 24.92 -1.46
C ARG A 153 -3.79 26.14 -0.62
N GLU A 154 -2.81 25.99 0.27
CA GLU A 154 -2.30 27.11 1.07
C GLU A 154 -1.61 28.16 0.20
N ILE A 155 -0.84 27.73 -0.81
CA ILE A 155 -0.22 28.63 -1.79
C ILE A 155 -1.31 29.43 -2.52
N ASP A 156 -2.32 28.76 -3.06
CA ASP A 156 -3.40 29.39 -3.82
C ASP A 156 -4.23 30.36 -2.95
N ALA A 157 -4.48 30.01 -1.69
CA ALA A 157 -5.18 30.87 -0.74
C ALA A 157 -4.37 32.12 -0.35
N SER A 158 -3.02 32.04 -0.39
CA SER A 158 -2.11 33.15 -0.08
C SER A 158 -1.92 34.13 -1.26
N GLN A 159 -2.35 33.77 -2.47
CA GLN A 159 -2.24 34.66 -3.62
C GLN A 159 -3.35 35.73 -3.60
N PRO A 160 -3.02 37.02 -3.79
CA PRO A 160 -4.03 38.07 -3.87
C PRO A 160 -4.95 37.81 -5.06
N LYS A 161 -6.27 37.80 -4.80
CA LYS A 161 -7.28 37.72 -5.87
C LYS A 161 -7.08 38.89 -6.83
N LYS A 162 -6.72 38.58 -8.09
CA LYS A 162 -6.69 39.56 -9.17
C LYS A 162 -8.09 40.00 -9.56
#